data_AF-A0A1E5L8C8-F1
#
_entry.id   AF-A0A1E5L8C8-F1
#
_cell.length_a   1.000
_cell.length_b   1.000
_cell.length_c   1.000
_cell.angle_alpha   90.00
_cell.angle_beta   90.00
_cell.angle_gamma   90.00
#
_symmetry.space_group_name_H-M   'P 1'
#
loop_
_entity.id
_entity.type
_entity.pdbx_description
1 polymer ?
#
loop_
_entity_poly.entity_id
_entity_poly.type
_entity_poly.pdbx_seq_one_letter_code
_entity_poly.pdbx_strand_id
1 'polypeptide(L)'
;MISITIPVADVTITKKDNPEGSNIYGFTDFHLIPRDKGGIFMFYNHDGELLFVGKARKLRQRIKKHFEDTVSAIKMSRDEVVKIEVCIVEDPVHREIYETYIINELKSKHNVDKVFFK
;
A
#
# COMPACT_ATOMS: atom_id res chain seq x y z
N MET A 1 -6.27 -25.72 -10.17
CA MET A 1 -6.30 -24.24 -10.21
C MET A 1 -6.31 -23.76 -8.76
N ILE A 2 -5.42 -22.86 -8.38
CA ILE A 2 -5.41 -22.30 -7.01
C ILE A 2 -6.40 -21.13 -6.99
N SER A 3 -7.25 -21.04 -5.96
CA SER A 3 -8.17 -19.93 -5.76
C SER A 3 -7.65 -19.05 -4.62
N ILE A 4 -7.28 -17.81 -4.94
CA ILE A 4 -6.88 -16.79 -3.97
C ILE A 4 -7.76 -15.58 -4.21
N THR A 5 -8.30 -14.99 -3.14
CA THR A 5 -9.11 -13.77 -3.22
C THR A 5 -8.36 -12.64 -2.52
N ILE A 6 -8.31 -11.47 -3.15
CA ILE A 6 -7.70 -10.29 -2.54
C ILE A 6 -8.49 -9.95 -1.26
N PRO A 7 -7.82 -9.78 -0.10
CA PRO A 7 -8.50 -9.43 1.14
C PRO A 7 -9.18 -8.07 1.02
N VAL A 8 -10.32 -7.91 1.70
CA VAL A 8 -10.99 -6.61 1.82
C VAL A 8 -10.11 -5.68 2.65
N ALA A 9 -10.06 -4.40 2.28
CA ALA A 9 -9.33 -3.40 3.05
C ALA A 9 -9.99 -3.17 4.41
N ASP A 10 -9.21 -3.28 5.49
CA ASP A 10 -9.63 -2.91 6.84
C ASP A 10 -9.59 -1.40 7.04
N VAL A 11 -8.66 -0.73 6.36
CA VAL A 11 -8.50 0.73 6.43
C VAL A 11 -8.24 1.25 5.03
N THR A 12 -9.02 2.25 4.64
CA THR A 12 -8.80 3.04 3.43
C THR A 12 -8.65 4.50 3.81
N ILE A 13 -7.56 5.13 3.37
CA ILE A 13 -7.34 6.56 3.53
C ILE A 13 -7.11 7.22 2.18
N THR A 14 -7.62 8.43 2.01
CA THR A 14 -7.53 9.20 0.77
C THR A 14 -6.78 10.50 0.98
N LYS A 15 -6.10 10.95 -0.06
CA LYS A 15 -5.38 12.22 -0.10
C LYS A 15 -6.40 13.35 -0.17
N LYS A 16 -6.17 14.41 0.60
CA LYS A 16 -6.97 15.64 0.57
C LYS A 16 -6.20 16.72 -0.17
N ASP A 17 -6.88 17.49 -1.00
CA ASP A 17 -6.26 18.59 -1.77
C ASP A 17 -5.81 19.73 -0.85
N ASN A 18 -6.63 20.08 0.13
CA ASN A 18 -6.34 21.10 1.16
C ASN A 18 -6.47 20.49 2.55
N PRO A 19 -5.47 19.71 3.01
CA PRO A 19 -5.51 19.05 4.31
C PRO A 19 -5.39 20.07 5.45
N GLU A 20 -6.36 20.07 6.36
CA GLU A 20 -6.25 20.82 7.61
C GLU A 20 -5.45 20.03 8.65
N GLY A 21 -4.56 20.72 9.37
CA GLY A 21 -3.74 20.13 10.42
C GLY A 21 -2.55 19.27 9.94
N SER A 22 -2.11 18.33 10.78
CA SER A 22 -0.95 17.49 10.49
C SER A 22 -1.28 16.44 9.43
N ASN A 23 -0.48 16.40 8.36
CA ASN A 23 -0.64 15.44 7.27
C ASN A 23 0.72 14.95 6.77
N ILE A 24 0.69 13.86 6.02
CA ILE A 24 1.85 13.33 5.29
C ILE A 24 1.41 13.24 3.83
N TYR A 25 2.00 14.05 2.95
CA TYR A 25 1.64 14.09 1.52
C TYR A 25 0.13 14.23 1.26
N GLY A 26 -0.57 15.02 2.07
CA GLY A 26 -2.03 15.22 1.95
C GLY A 26 -2.90 14.17 2.63
N PHE A 27 -2.31 13.10 3.18
CA PHE A 27 -3.02 12.12 3.99
C PHE A 27 -3.06 12.55 5.46
N THR A 28 -4.26 12.76 6.00
CA THR A 28 -4.51 13.17 7.40
C THR A 28 -4.83 11.97 8.31
N ASP A 29 -5.34 10.89 7.71
CA ASP A 29 -5.96 9.78 8.44
C ASP A 29 -5.01 8.61 8.73
N PHE A 30 -3.69 8.85 8.69
CA PHE A 30 -2.66 7.88 9.07
C PHE A 30 -2.85 7.30 10.49
N HIS A 31 -3.62 7.96 11.34
CA HIS A 31 -3.93 7.50 12.69
C HIS A 31 -4.89 6.30 12.72
N LEU A 32 -5.68 6.10 11.68
CA LEU A 32 -6.57 4.95 11.53
C LEU A 32 -5.80 3.64 11.27
N ILE A 33 -4.58 3.74 10.73
CA ILE A 33 -3.73 2.56 10.50
C ILE A 33 -3.11 2.12 11.85
N PRO A 34 -3.32 0.86 12.28
CA PRO A 34 -2.74 0.36 13.52
C PRO A 34 -1.20 0.43 13.53
N ARG A 35 -0.62 0.73 14.69
CA ARG A 35 0.84 0.91 14.84
C ARG A 35 1.60 -0.42 14.98
N ASP A 36 0.94 -1.44 15.48
CA ASP A 36 1.49 -2.70 15.96
C ASP A 36 1.00 -3.92 15.14
N LYS A 37 0.19 -3.69 14.10
CA LYS A 37 -0.29 -4.75 13.20
C LYS A 37 0.55 -4.85 11.94
N GLY A 38 0.70 -6.11 11.49
CA GLY A 38 1.25 -6.46 10.19
C GLY A 38 0.16 -6.65 9.15
N GLY A 39 0.55 -6.56 7.88
CA GLY A 39 -0.37 -6.81 6.78
C GLY A 39 0.20 -6.38 5.43
N ILE A 40 -0.72 -6.09 4.52
CA ILE A 40 -0.48 -5.59 3.17
C ILE A 40 -0.97 -4.14 3.07
N PHE A 41 -0.31 -3.32 2.27
CA PHE A 41 -0.79 -1.99 1.88
C PHE A 41 -0.66 -1.82 0.37
N MET A 42 -1.58 -1.06 -0.20
CA MET A 42 -1.69 -0.81 -1.63
C MET A 42 -1.85 0.69 -1.88
N PHE A 43 -1.10 1.22 -2.84
CA PHE A 43 -1.13 2.61 -3.27
C PHE A 43 -1.79 2.71 -4.64
N TYR A 44 -2.78 3.59 -4.76
CA TYR A 44 -3.54 3.80 -5.98
C TYR A 44 -3.49 5.26 -6.43
N ASN A 45 -3.57 5.46 -7.74
CA ASN A 45 -3.75 6.79 -8.35
C ASN A 45 -5.22 7.15 -8.55
N HIS A 46 -5.48 8.33 -9.13
CA HIS A 46 -6.83 8.83 -9.40
C HIS A 46 -7.63 7.95 -10.37
N ASP A 47 -6.94 7.24 -11.27
CA ASP A 47 -7.55 6.31 -12.22
C ASP A 47 -7.88 4.94 -11.58
N GLY A 48 -7.56 4.76 -10.30
CA GLY A 48 -7.76 3.50 -9.58
C GLY A 48 -6.73 2.42 -9.91
N GLU A 49 -5.65 2.76 -10.60
CA GLU A 49 -4.58 1.82 -10.95
C GLU A 49 -3.66 1.56 -9.74
N LEU A 50 -3.24 0.30 -9.58
CA LEU A 50 -2.30 -0.08 -8.53
C LEU A 50 -0.89 0.42 -8.88
N LEU A 51 -0.43 1.43 -8.14
CA LEU A 51 0.93 1.96 -8.26
C LEU A 51 1.95 1.07 -7.59
N PHE A 52 1.64 0.61 -6.37
CA PHE A 52 2.55 -0.20 -5.57
C PHE A 52 1.79 -1.01 -4.52
N VAL A 53 2.27 -2.21 -4.24
CA VAL A 53 1.84 -3.02 -3.10
C VAL A 53 3.05 -3.47 -2.30
N GLY A 54 2.93 -3.45 -0.99
CA GLY A 54 3.97 -3.96 -0.09
C GLY A 54 3.38 -4.56 1.17
N LYS A 55 4.23 -5.28 1.91
CA LYS A 55 3.89 -5.84 3.22
C LYS A 55 4.73 -5.27 4.35
N ALA A 56 4.22 -5.37 5.57
CA ALA A 56 4.96 -4.96 6.76
C ALA A 56 4.56 -5.76 7.99
N ARG A 57 5.44 -5.81 9.01
CA ARG A 57 5.08 -6.17 10.39
C ARG A 57 4.50 -5.00 11.19
N LYS A 58 4.82 -3.77 10.79
CA LYS A 58 4.31 -2.52 11.36
C LYS A 58 3.85 -1.62 10.22
N LEU A 59 2.58 -1.73 9.85
CA LEU A 59 2.00 -1.11 8.65
C LEU A 59 2.17 0.41 8.65
N ARG A 60 1.70 1.10 9.69
CA ARG A 60 1.75 2.57 9.75
C ARG A 60 3.17 3.10 9.58
N GLN A 61 4.15 2.51 10.27
CA GLN A 61 5.54 2.94 10.18
C GLN A 61 6.10 2.71 8.78
N ARG A 62 5.82 1.56 8.17
CA ARG A 62 6.31 1.23 6.82
C ARG A 62 5.71 2.16 5.76
N ILE A 63 4.41 2.41 5.82
CA ILE A 63 3.72 3.29 4.86
C ILE A 63 4.29 4.71 4.96
N LYS A 64 4.45 5.27 6.18
CA LYS A 64 5.08 6.59 6.36
C LYS A 64 6.46 6.68 5.69
N LYS A 65 7.30 5.67 5.88
CA LYS A 65 8.62 5.60 5.24
C LYS A 65 8.57 5.66 3.72
N HIS A 66 7.55 5.11 3.07
CA HIS A 66 7.43 5.21 1.61
C HIS A 66 7.27 6.67 1.12
N PHE A 67 6.72 7.55 1.97
CA PHE A 67 6.58 8.98 1.72
C PHE A 67 7.78 9.81 2.22
N GLU A 68 8.60 9.30 3.12
CA GLU A 68 9.76 10.02 3.69
C GLU A 68 11.09 9.63 3.01
N ASP A 69 11.33 8.34 2.73
CA ASP A 69 12.65 7.80 2.35
C ASP A 69 13.01 7.99 0.86
N THR A 70 14.25 8.32 0.55
CA THR A 70 14.72 8.54 -0.85
C THR A 70 14.86 7.27 -1.70
N VAL A 71 14.73 6.09 -1.09
CA VAL A 71 14.87 4.77 -1.76
C VAL A 71 13.54 4.06 -2.01
N SER A 72 12.41 4.72 -1.75
CA SER A 72 11.08 4.16 -2.00
C SER A 72 10.86 3.88 -3.51
N ALA A 73 10.25 2.74 -3.83
CA ALA A 73 9.89 2.39 -5.21
C ALA A 73 8.97 3.42 -5.87
N ILE A 74 8.15 4.11 -5.06
CA ILE A 74 7.22 5.16 -5.52
C ILE A 74 7.80 6.58 -5.38
N LYS A 75 9.10 6.75 -5.12
CA LYS A 75 9.67 8.08 -4.79
C LYS A 75 9.39 9.15 -5.84
N MET A 76 9.34 8.77 -7.11
CA MET A 76 9.08 9.66 -8.26
C MET A 76 7.59 9.84 -8.55
N SER A 77 6.72 9.03 -7.94
CA SER A 77 5.27 8.99 -8.18
C SER A 77 4.45 9.15 -6.89
N ARG A 78 5.05 9.71 -5.83
CA ARG A 78 4.34 9.97 -4.56
C ARG A 78 3.13 10.87 -4.73
N ASP A 79 3.25 11.85 -5.62
CA ASP A 79 2.19 12.83 -5.85
C ASP A 79 0.98 12.20 -6.55
N GLU A 80 1.20 11.13 -7.31
CA GLU A 80 0.15 10.34 -7.95
C GLU A 80 -0.64 9.49 -6.96
N VAL A 81 -0.08 9.18 -5.78
CA VAL A 81 -0.77 8.35 -4.78
C VAL A 81 -1.89 9.15 -4.13
N VAL A 82 -3.13 8.70 -4.31
CA VAL A 82 -4.34 9.41 -3.82
C VAL A 82 -5.20 8.55 -2.91
N LYS A 83 -4.99 7.24 -2.95
CA LYS A 83 -5.67 6.29 -2.07
C LYS A 83 -4.67 5.26 -1.57
N ILE A 84 -4.75 4.99 -0.28
CA ILE A 84 -3.99 3.93 0.39
C ILE A 84 -5.01 2.98 1.00
N GLU A 85 -4.92 1.71 0.61
CA GLU A 85 -5.70 0.63 1.21
C GLU A 85 -4.78 -0.26 2.04
N VAL A 86 -5.28 -0.74 3.17
CA VAL A 86 -4.53 -1.55 4.12
C VAL A 86 -5.37 -2.75 4.51
N CYS A 87 -4.77 -3.94 4.42
CA CYS A 87 -5.34 -5.20 4.87
C CYS A 87 -4.48 -5.76 6.01
N ILE A 88 -5.07 -5.97 7.17
CA ILE A 88 -4.43 -6.58 8.33
C ILE A 88 -4.31 -8.07 8.08
N VAL A 89 -3.07 -8.54 7.98
CA VAL A 89 -2.74 -9.95 7.76
C VAL A 89 -1.58 -10.28 8.68
N GLU A 90 -1.87 -10.95 9.80
CA GLU A 90 -0.85 -11.22 10.82
C GLU A 90 0.09 -12.33 10.41
N ASP A 91 -0.45 -13.36 9.76
CA ASP A 91 0.35 -14.50 9.31
C ASP A 91 1.39 -14.05 8.26
N PRO A 92 2.69 -14.35 8.47
CA PRO A 92 3.75 -13.95 7.55
C PRO A 92 3.68 -14.68 6.20
N VAL A 93 3.24 -15.94 6.17
CA VAL A 93 3.10 -16.73 4.94
C VAL A 93 1.97 -16.14 4.09
N HIS A 94 0.83 -15.82 4.70
CA HIS A 94 -0.27 -15.18 4.00
C HIS A 94 0.13 -13.82 3.41
N ARG A 95 0.91 -13.02 4.15
CA ARG A 95 1.45 -11.75 3.60
C ARG A 95 2.36 -11.98 2.39
N GLU A 96 3.18 -13.02 2.42
CA GLU A 96 4.04 -13.37 1.29
C GLU A 96 3.22 -13.70 0.03
N ILE A 97 2.17 -14.51 0.23
CA ILE A 97 1.26 -14.96 -0.83
C ILE A 97 0.47 -13.77 -1.38
N TYR A 98 -0.17 -12.98 -0.51
CA TYR A 98 -1.00 -11.86 -0.95
C TYR A 98 -0.22 -10.77 -1.65
N GLU A 99 0.97 -10.41 -1.15
CA GLU A 99 1.82 -9.43 -1.84
C GLU A 99 2.13 -9.92 -3.27
N THR A 100 2.60 -11.17 -3.39
CA THR A 100 2.94 -11.74 -4.70
C THR A 100 1.71 -11.82 -5.61
N TYR A 101 0.58 -12.28 -5.09
CA TYR A 101 -0.64 -12.42 -5.85
C TYR A 101 -1.17 -11.07 -6.35
N ILE A 102 -1.27 -10.06 -5.48
CA ILE A 102 -1.79 -8.72 -5.80
C ILE A 102 -0.90 -8.01 -6.82
N ILE A 103 0.44 -8.12 -6.70
CA ILE A 103 1.37 -7.56 -7.69
C ILE A 103 1.00 -8.02 -9.10
N ASN A 104 0.70 -9.30 -9.26
CA ASN A 104 0.54 -9.93 -10.57
C ASN A 104 -0.88 -9.87 -11.11
N GLU A 105 -1.87 -10.05 -10.25
CA GLU A 105 -3.28 -9.97 -10.62
C GLU A 105 -3.67 -8.54 -11.03
N LEU A 106 -3.25 -7.54 -10.25
CA LEU A 106 -3.56 -6.12 -10.50
C LEU A 106 -2.48 -5.39 -11.30
N LYS A 107 -1.41 -6.09 -11.71
CA LYS A 107 -0.30 -5.55 -12.53
C LYS A 107 0.30 -4.26 -11.98
N SER A 108 0.78 -4.31 -10.74
CA SER A 108 1.37 -3.16 -10.04
C SER A 108 2.45 -2.45 -10.87
N LYS A 109 2.37 -1.12 -11.01
CA LYS A 109 3.26 -0.34 -11.88
C LYS A 109 4.71 -0.28 -11.39
N HIS A 110 4.93 -0.06 -10.10
CA HIS A 110 6.25 0.25 -9.54
C HIS A 110 6.88 -0.88 -8.73
N ASN A 111 6.18 -2.01 -8.54
CA ASN A 111 6.85 -3.20 -8.02
C ASN A 111 7.87 -3.70 -9.05
N VAL A 112 9.08 -4.00 -8.58
CA VAL A 112 10.17 -4.56 -9.40
C VAL A 112 10.43 -6.02 -9.07
N ASP A 113 10.29 -6.39 -7.80
CA ASP A 113 10.40 -7.77 -7.35
C ASP A 113 9.07 -8.50 -7.51
N LYS A 114 9.14 -9.82 -7.77
CA LYS A 114 7.99 -10.74 -7.85
C LYS A 114 6.97 -10.38 -8.94
N VAL A 115 7.45 -9.77 -10.01
CA VAL A 115 6.66 -9.43 -11.20
C VAL A 115 6.83 -10.54 -12.24
N PHE A 116 5.73 -11.17 -12.65
CA PHE A 116 5.69 -12.32 -13.56
C PHE A 116 4.84 -12.07 -14.82
N PHE A 117 4.32 -10.85 -15.01
CA PHE A 117 3.49 -10.46 -16.16
C PHE A 117 4.22 -9.59 -17.18
N LYS A 118 5.52 -9.36 -16.99
CA LYS A 118 6.37 -8.60 -17.90
C LYS A 118 7.10 -9.53 -18.86
#